data_AF-A0A7X9FWF8-F1
#
_entry.id   AF-A0A7X9FWF8-F1
#
_cell.length_a   1.000
_cell.length_b   1.000
_cell.length_c   1.000
_cell.angle_alpha   90.00
_cell.angle_beta   90.00
_cell.angle_gamma   90.00
#
_symmetry.space_group_name_H-M   'P 1'
#
loop_
_entity.id
_entity.type
_entity.pdbx_description
1 polymer ?
#
loop_
_entity_poly.entity_id
_entity_poly.type
_entity_poly.pdbx_seq_one_letter_code
_entity_poly.pdbx_strand_id
1 'polypeptide(L)'
;MLRKEIFRSPALLALTIFSFMLIMLPLESLAQASSQAGSLVGFIYGSDMKTPVEKAVVKIRNLNSGEEYVSGPTDNSGSYKIGQIKEGTYVLGINAPTGDYNFDYVLKVKGGEMGKLSLALKTGEVKALSGQGEERAPEKEKVSFFRTPAGIAVLMVATTLALYGTFKLLEGEEEASPTKK
;
A
#
# COMPACT_ATOMS: atom_id res chain seq x y z
N MET A 1 17.20 55.79 -30.84
CA MET A 1 17.93 56.35 -29.68
C MET A 1 16.95 56.49 -28.51
N LEU A 2 16.95 55.55 -27.55
CA LEU A 2 16.16 55.69 -26.32
C LEU A 2 16.68 56.91 -25.55
N ARG A 3 15.79 57.84 -25.18
CA ARG A 3 16.16 59.02 -24.38
C ARG A 3 16.64 58.55 -23.00
N LYS A 4 17.87 58.95 -22.64
CA LYS A 4 18.54 58.61 -21.36
C LYS A 4 17.70 58.93 -20.11
N GLU A 5 16.74 59.85 -20.24
CA GLU A 5 15.80 60.28 -19.20
C GLU A 5 14.81 59.20 -18.74
N ILE A 6 14.52 58.17 -19.56
CA ILE A 6 13.56 57.10 -19.20
C ILE A 6 14.05 56.29 -18.00
N PHE A 7 15.37 56.14 -17.85
CA PHE A 7 15.99 55.38 -16.76
C PHE A 7 16.08 56.14 -15.43
N ARG A 8 15.70 57.43 -15.39
CA ARG A 8 15.67 58.24 -14.16
C ARG A 8 14.26 58.46 -13.60
N SER A 9 13.24 57.88 -14.23
CA SER A 9 11.86 58.04 -13.79
C SER A 9 11.60 57.25 -12.49
N PRO A 10 11.17 57.90 -11.40
CA PRO A 10 10.82 57.21 -10.15
C PRO A 10 9.60 56.28 -10.34
N ALA A 11 8.71 56.60 -11.28
CA ALA A 11 7.57 55.75 -11.62
C ALA A 11 8.03 54.44 -12.29
N LEU A 12 9.06 54.51 -13.14
CA LEU A 12 9.60 53.32 -13.82
C LEU A 12 10.34 52.42 -12.82
N LEU A 13 11.03 53.03 -11.85
CA LEU A 13 11.68 52.32 -10.75
C LEU A 13 10.67 51.68 -9.79
N ALA A 14 9.56 52.36 -9.47
CA ALA A 14 8.49 51.78 -8.67
C ALA A 14 7.83 50.59 -9.39
N LEU A 15 7.60 50.69 -10.69
CA LEU A 15 7.01 49.63 -11.50
C LEU A 15 7.94 48.41 -11.62
N THR A 16 9.25 48.61 -11.78
CA THR A 16 10.21 47.50 -11.82
C THR A 16 10.33 46.80 -10.47
N ILE A 17 10.36 47.54 -9.36
CA ILE A 17 10.35 46.95 -8.01
C ILE A 17 9.06 46.16 -7.78
N PHE A 18 7.90 46.72 -8.15
CA PHE A 18 6.62 46.04 -8.00
C PHE A 18 6.55 44.75 -8.84
N SER A 19 7.07 44.78 -10.07
CA SER A 19 7.17 43.60 -10.93
C SER A 19 8.05 42.50 -10.30
N PHE A 20 9.22 42.87 -9.77
CA PHE A 20 10.08 41.94 -9.04
C PHE A 20 9.43 41.41 -7.76
N MET A 21 8.67 42.25 -7.05
CA MET A 21 7.96 41.84 -5.84
C MET A 21 6.84 40.84 -6.13
N LEU A 22 6.14 41.01 -7.26
CA LEU A 22 5.13 40.07 -7.76
C LEU A 22 5.72 38.69 -8.09
N ILE A 23 6.96 38.64 -8.61
CA ILE A 23 7.66 37.39 -8.91
C ILE A 23 8.14 36.68 -7.63
N MET A 24 8.43 37.44 -6.57
CA MET A 24 8.85 36.90 -5.27
C MET A 24 7.69 36.48 -4.36
N LEU A 25 6.44 36.65 -4.79
CA LEU A 25 5.29 36.09 -4.07
C LEU A 25 5.31 34.56 -4.22
N PRO A 26 5.42 33.79 -3.12
CA PRO A 26 5.31 32.34 -3.18
C PRO A 26 3.87 31.99 -3.52
N LEU A 27 3.61 31.75 -4.81
CA LEU A 27 2.30 31.32 -5.32
C LEU A 27 1.86 30.00 -4.66
N GLU A 28 2.80 29.21 -4.12
CA GLU A 28 2.51 28.00 -3.38
C GLU A 28 1.76 28.26 -2.06
N SER A 29 1.87 29.47 -1.49
CA SER A 29 1.19 29.83 -0.22
C SER A 29 -0.28 30.27 -0.41
N LEU A 30 -0.63 30.70 -1.62
CA LEU A 30 -2.00 31.08 -2.01
C LEU A 30 -2.83 29.86 -2.42
N ALA A 31 -2.17 28.78 -2.85
CA ALA A 31 -2.75 27.45 -2.85
C ALA A 31 -2.87 27.01 -1.39
N GLN A 32 -3.95 27.43 -0.73
CA GLN A 32 -4.36 26.87 0.55
C GLN A 32 -4.11 25.35 0.51
N ALA A 33 -3.51 24.82 1.57
CA ALA A 33 -3.49 23.40 1.86
C ALA A 33 -4.95 22.92 2.03
N SER A 34 -5.70 22.87 0.93
CA SER A 34 -6.81 21.96 0.82
C SER A 34 -6.19 20.61 1.15
N SER A 35 -6.62 20.01 2.26
CA SER A 35 -6.42 18.59 2.49
C SER A 35 -6.95 17.93 1.23
N GLN A 36 -6.07 17.66 0.28
CA GLN A 36 -6.49 17.30 -1.07
C GLN A 36 -7.25 16.00 -0.88
N ALA A 37 -8.54 15.99 -1.13
CA ALA A 37 -9.32 14.84 -0.75
C ALA A 37 -9.03 13.70 -1.74
N GLY A 38 -8.78 12.51 -1.22
CA GLY A 38 -8.57 11.30 -2.01
C GLY A 38 -9.87 10.80 -2.64
N SER A 39 -9.73 9.78 -3.48
CA SER A 39 -10.86 9.06 -4.06
C SER A 39 -10.57 7.57 -4.18
N LEU A 40 -11.63 6.77 -4.20
CA LEU A 40 -11.58 5.32 -4.37
C LEU A 40 -12.52 4.92 -5.50
N VAL A 41 -12.02 4.10 -6.41
CA VAL A 41 -12.79 3.55 -7.54
C VAL A 41 -12.52 2.06 -7.67
N GLY A 42 -13.43 1.32 -8.28
CA GLY A 42 -13.20 -0.08 -8.57
C GLY A 42 -14.42 -0.81 -9.06
N PHE A 43 -14.34 -2.14 -9.03
CA PHE A 43 -15.40 -3.04 -9.48
C PHE A 43 -15.72 -4.07 -8.40
N ILE A 44 -17.01 -4.38 -8.26
CA ILE A 44 -17.50 -5.44 -7.39
C ILE A 44 -17.92 -6.63 -8.23
N TYR A 45 -17.33 -7.78 -7.94
CA TYR A 45 -17.63 -9.06 -8.57
C TYR A 45 -18.29 -10.01 -7.57
N GLY A 46 -19.01 -11.00 -8.08
CA GLY A 46 -19.50 -12.12 -7.28
C GLY A 46 -18.36 -13.03 -6.81
N SER A 47 -18.73 -14.10 -6.11
CA SER A 47 -17.77 -15.08 -5.58
C SER A 47 -16.95 -15.79 -6.66
N ASP A 48 -17.41 -15.76 -7.91
CA ASP A 48 -16.74 -16.32 -9.08
C ASP A 48 -15.63 -15.43 -9.65
N MET A 49 -15.45 -14.22 -9.09
CA MET A 49 -14.52 -13.18 -9.54
C MET A 49 -14.73 -12.72 -11.00
N LYS A 50 -15.89 -13.02 -11.59
CA LYS A 50 -16.18 -12.75 -13.00
C LYS A 50 -17.49 -12.00 -13.19
N THR A 51 -18.52 -12.39 -12.46
CA THR A 51 -19.86 -11.79 -12.61
C THR A 51 -19.89 -10.45 -11.88
N PRO A 52 -20.14 -9.31 -12.57
CA PRO A 52 -20.28 -8.02 -11.89
C PRO A 52 -21.52 -8.01 -11.01
N VAL A 53 -21.45 -7.32 -9.87
CA VAL A 53 -22.56 -7.17 -8.94
C VAL A 53 -23.14 -5.76 -9.05
N GLU A 54 -24.37 -5.66 -9.52
CA GLU A 54 -25.13 -4.41 -9.55
C GLU A 54 -25.72 -4.06 -8.18
N LYS A 55 -25.99 -2.77 -7.97
CA LYS A 55 -26.69 -2.23 -6.78
C LYS A 55 -25.99 -2.52 -5.45
N ALA A 56 -24.70 -2.87 -5.47
CA ALA A 56 -23.87 -2.95 -4.28
C ALA A 56 -23.45 -1.55 -3.84
N VAL A 57 -23.40 -1.32 -2.54
CA VAL A 57 -23.02 -0.06 -1.92
C VAL A 57 -21.76 -0.29 -1.10
N VAL A 58 -20.67 0.37 -1.50
CA VAL A 58 -19.38 0.31 -0.83
C VAL A 58 -19.33 1.35 0.27
N LYS A 59 -18.91 0.94 1.47
CA LYS A 59 -18.80 1.79 2.65
C LYS A 59 -17.39 1.68 3.21
N ILE A 60 -16.80 2.82 3.55
CA ILE A 60 -15.54 2.87 4.28
C ILE A 60 -15.72 3.68 5.55
N ARG A 61 -15.09 3.24 6.65
CA ARG A 61 -15.11 3.96 7.92
C ARG A 61 -13.70 4.24 8.40
N ASN A 62 -13.42 5.50 8.71
CA ASN A 62 -12.12 5.90 9.24
C ASN A 62 -11.91 5.28 10.63
N LEU A 63 -10.78 4.62 10.85
CA LEU A 63 -10.46 3.96 12.12
C LEU A 63 -10.20 4.93 13.27
N ASN A 64 -9.74 6.15 12.96
CA ASN A 64 -9.40 7.14 13.98
C ASN A 64 -10.57 8.06 14.31
N SER A 65 -11.26 8.59 13.28
CA SER A 65 -12.34 9.57 13.48
C SER A 65 -13.74 8.95 13.52
N GLY A 66 -13.91 7.71 13.05
CA GLY A 66 -15.22 7.09 12.88
C GLY A 66 -16.03 7.64 11.70
N GLU A 67 -15.48 8.58 10.92
CA GLU A 67 -16.16 9.18 9.77
C GLU A 67 -16.39 8.13 8.67
N GLU A 68 -17.63 8.03 8.19
CA GLU A 68 -18.05 7.08 7.16
C GLU A 68 -18.22 7.76 5.80
N TYR A 69 -17.77 7.07 4.75
CA TYR A 69 -18.00 7.46 3.36
C TYR A 69 -18.70 6.30 2.64
N VAL A 70 -19.69 6.65 1.83
CA VAL A 70 -20.57 5.69 1.16
C VAL A 70 -20.61 5.98 -0.33
N SER A 71 -20.52 4.93 -1.15
CA SER A 71 -20.66 5.06 -2.60
C SER A 71 -22.14 5.14 -3.01
N GLY A 72 -22.38 5.58 -4.24
CA GLY A 72 -23.64 5.22 -4.91
C GLY A 72 -23.74 3.70 -5.15
N PRO A 73 -24.93 3.18 -5.48
CA PRO A 73 -25.10 1.79 -5.92
C PRO A 73 -24.26 1.51 -7.18
N THR A 74 -23.66 0.33 -7.27
CA THR A 74 -22.90 -0.09 -8.45
C THR A 74 -23.78 -0.20 -9.70
N ASP A 75 -23.18 0.08 -10.86
CA ASP A 75 -23.83 -0.05 -12.17
C ASP A 75 -23.79 -1.50 -12.72
N ASN A 76 -24.24 -1.69 -13.97
CA ASN A 76 -24.23 -2.98 -14.68
C ASN A 76 -22.81 -3.59 -14.84
N SER A 77 -21.78 -2.76 -14.84
CA SER A 77 -20.40 -3.24 -14.86
C SER A 77 -19.85 -3.57 -13.47
N GLY A 78 -20.65 -3.37 -12.41
CA GLY A 78 -20.25 -3.50 -11.02
C GLY A 78 -19.36 -2.34 -10.55
N SER A 79 -19.31 -1.22 -11.28
CA SER A 79 -18.39 -0.12 -10.97
C SER A 79 -18.87 0.72 -9.79
N TYR A 80 -17.96 1.15 -8.93
CA TYR A 80 -18.24 2.07 -7.82
C TYR A 80 -17.23 3.20 -7.74
N LYS A 81 -17.63 4.30 -7.10
CA LYS A 81 -16.78 5.45 -6.81
C LYS A 81 -17.15 6.10 -5.49
N ILE A 82 -16.13 6.44 -4.70
CA ILE A 82 -16.21 7.27 -3.51
C ILE A 82 -15.21 8.42 -3.70
N GLY A 83 -15.68 9.65 -3.63
CA GLY A 83 -14.84 10.85 -3.74
C GLY A 83 -14.74 11.59 -2.43
N GLN A 84 -13.88 12.61 -2.39
CA GLN A 84 -13.76 13.54 -1.27
C GLN A 84 -13.42 12.84 0.07
N ILE A 85 -12.61 11.78 0.01
CA ILE A 85 -12.20 11.01 1.18
C ILE A 85 -11.02 11.73 1.82
N LYS A 86 -11.11 12.06 3.10
CA LYS A 86 -9.94 12.61 3.82
C LYS A 86 -8.81 11.60 3.87
N GLU A 87 -7.59 12.09 3.96
CA GLU A 87 -6.44 11.22 4.18
C GLU A 87 -6.61 10.46 5.50
N GLY A 88 -6.34 9.16 5.49
CA GLY A 88 -6.48 8.34 6.67
C GLY A 88 -6.45 6.84 6.42
N THR A 89 -6.82 6.12 7.47
CA THR A 89 -6.85 4.65 7.49
C THR A 89 -8.28 4.19 7.74
N TYR A 90 -8.75 3.25 6.93
CA TYR A 90 -10.16 2.90 6.81
C TYR A 90 -10.38 1.39 6.84
N VAL A 91 -11.55 0.98 7.35
CA VAL A 91 -12.09 -0.37 7.17
C VAL A 91 -13.20 -0.36 6.13
N LEU A 92 -13.37 -1.47 5.42
CA LEU A 92 -14.25 -1.60 4.26
C LEU A 92 -15.42 -2.56 4.56
N GLY A 93 -16.61 -2.14 4.18
CA GLY A 93 -17.81 -2.98 4.12
C GLY A 93 -18.57 -2.78 2.80
N ILE A 94 -19.33 -3.79 2.38
CA ILE A 94 -20.17 -3.73 1.18
C ILE A 94 -21.55 -4.26 1.54
N ASN A 95 -22.57 -3.44 1.31
CA ASN A 95 -23.97 -3.87 1.35
C ASN A 95 -24.39 -4.20 -0.09
N ALA A 96 -24.64 -5.48 -0.37
CA ALA A 96 -25.08 -5.93 -1.69
C ALA A 96 -26.49 -6.53 -1.60
N PRO A 97 -27.20 -6.70 -2.73
CA PRO A 97 -28.51 -7.36 -2.74
C PRO A 97 -28.48 -8.78 -2.16
N THR A 98 -27.32 -9.45 -2.22
CA THR A 98 -27.09 -10.80 -1.70
C THR A 98 -26.78 -10.83 -0.20
N GLY A 99 -26.46 -9.69 0.42
CA GLY A 99 -26.13 -9.58 1.84
C GLY A 99 -25.05 -8.53 2.14
N ASP A 100 -24.69 -8.45 3.42
CA ASP A 100 -23.62 -7.61 3.93
C ASP A 100 -22.29 -8.36 3.99
N TYR A 101 -21.23 -7.70 3.53
CA TYR A 101 -19.87 -8.23 3.47
C TYR A 101 -18.93 -7.28 4.20
N ASN A 102 -18.26 -7.77 5.24
CA ASN A 102 -17.22 -7.02 5.96
C ASN A 102 -15.85 -7.58 5.58
N PHE A 103 -14.91 -6.69 5.30
CA PHE A 103 -13.54 -7.06 4.96
C PHE A 103 -12.62 -6.70 6.13
N ASP A 104 -11.88 -7.69 6.62
CA ASP A 104 -10.79 -7.47 7.57
C ASP A 104 -9.53 -7.00 6.83
N TYR A 105 -9.69 -5.88 6.10
CA TYR A 105 -8.62 -5.24 5.34
C TYR A 105 -8.60 -3.76 5.67
N VAL A 106 -7.40 -3.27 5.96
CA VAL A 106 -7.15 -1.88 6.31
C VAL A 106 -6.69 -1.13 5.07
N LEU A 107 -7.54 -0.22 4.59
CA LEU A 107 -7.26 0.65 3.45
C LEU A 107 -6.60 1.95 3.92
N LYS A 108 -5.45 2.30 3.33
CA LYS A 108 -4.86 3.64 3.49
C LYS A 108 -5.24 4.50 2.29
N VAL A 109 -5.92 5.61 2.55
CA VAL A 109 -6.26 6.60 1.53
C VAL A 109 -5.37 7.81 1.76
N LYS A 110 -4.63 8.21 0.74
CA LYS A 110 -3.79 9.41 0.76
C LYS A 110 -4.51 10.56 0.06
N GLY A 111 -4.29 11.77 0.58
CA GLY A 111 -4.89 12.96 0.01
C GLY A 111 -4.45 13.20 -1.44
N GLY A 112 -5.39 13.56 -2.32
CA GLY A 112 -5.14 13.88 -3.72
C GLY A 112 -4.88 12.68 -4.63
N GLU A 113 -4.87 11.47 -4.08
CA GLU A 113 -4.67 10.24 -4.83
C GLU A 113 -6.02 9.56 -5.16
N MET A 114 -6.05 8.88 -6.32
CA MET A 114 -7.15 7.99 -6.71
C MET A 114 -6.72 6.54 -6.51
N GLY A 115 -7.25 5.90 -5.47
CA GLY A 115 -7.07 4.48 -5.23
C GLY A 115 -7.97 3.64 -6.14
N LYS A 116 -7.44 2.52 -6.64
CA LYS A 116 -8.21 1.51 -7.38
C LYS A 116 -8.28 0.22 -6.58
N LEU A 117 -9.48 -0.22 -6.22
CA LEU A 117 -9.71 -1.42 -5.43
C LEU A 117 -10.92 -2.19 -5.98
N SER A 118 -10.68 -3.34 -6.60
CA SER A 118 -11.74 -4.26 -7.01
C SER A 118 -11.84 -5.43 -6.06
N LEU A 119 -13.07 -5.86 -5.76
CA LEU A 119 -13.36 -6.86 -4.74
C LEU A 119 -14.31 -7.92 -5.29
N ALA A 120 -14.16 -9.15 -4.79
CA ALA A 120 -15.07 -10.25 -5.06
C ALA A 120 -15.83 -10.60 -3.78
N LEU A 121 -17.16 -10.67 -3.86
CA LEU A 121 -18.04 -10.97 -2.74
C LEU A 121 -18.05 -12.48 -2.50
N LYS A 122 -17.25 -12.92 -1.52
CA LYS A 122 -17.31 -14.29 -1.01
C LYS A 122 -17.98 -14.25 0.36
N THR A 123 -19.02 -15.05 0.53
CA THR A 123 -19.63 -15.26 1.84
C THR A 123 -18.57 -15.86 2.76
N GLY A 124 -18.14 -15.10 3.76
CA GLY A 124 -17.32 -15.64 4.84
C GLY A 124 -18.20 -16.51 5.73
N GLU A 125 -17.67 -17.64 6.21
CA GLU A 125 -18.28 -18.34 7.33
C GLU A 125 -18.40 -17.35 8.48
N VAL A 126 -19.60 -17.21 9.04
CA VAL A 126 -19.85 -16.32 10.16
C VAL A 126 -18.99 -16.81 11.30
N LYS A 127 -17.83 -16.18 11.53
CA LYS A 127 -17.06 -16.39 12.75
C LYS A 127 -17.89 -15.75 13.85
N ALA A 128 -18.79 -16.53 14.42
CA ALA A 128 -19.72 -16.08 15.43
C ALA A 128 -18.91 -15.39 16.53
N LEU A 129 -19.18 -14.11 16.76
CA LEU A 129 -18.73 -13.37 17.95
C LEU A 129 -19.53 -13.85 19.19
N SER A 130 -19.73 -15.16 19.32
CA SER A 130 -20.10 -15.80 20.57
C SER A 130 -18.82 -15.95 21.36
N GLY A 131 -18.73 -15.25 22.49
CA GLY A 131 -17.65 -15.35 23.47
C GLY A 131 -17.57 -16.71 24.15
N GLN A 132 -17.34 -17.76 23.38
CA GLN A 132 -16.80 -19.03 23.86
C GLN A 132 -15.41 -19.16 23.27
N GLY A 133 -14.45 -19.48 24.13
CA GLY A 133 -13.09 -19.81 23.71
C GLY A 133 -13.16 -20.99 22.75
N GLU A 134 -13.22 -20.69 21.45
CA GLU A 134 -12.88 -21.65 20.43
C GLU A 134 -11.37 -21.80 20.49
N GLU A 135 -10.95 -22.94 21.02
CA GLU A 135 -9.62 -23.50 20.77
C GLU A 135 -9.30 -23.29 19.29
N ARG A 136 -8.28 -22.46 19.04
CA ARG A 136 -7.65 -22.40 17.73
C ARG A 136 -7.33 -23.84 17.35
N ALA A 137 -8.04 -24.39 16.37
CA ALA A 137 -7.49 -25.49 15.59
C ALA A 137 -6.09 -25.02 15.21
N PRO A 138 -5.01 -25.75 15.59
CA PRO A 138 -3.67 -25.26 15.40
C PRO A 138 -3.53 -25.03 13.89
N GLU A 139 -3.43 -23.76 13.52
CA GLU A 139 -2.86 -23.35 12.26
C GLU A 139 -1.56 -24.14 12.19
N LYS A 140 -1.50 -25.15 11.31
CA LYS A 140 -0.31 -25.97 11.15
C LYS A 140 0.75 -25.01 10.64
N GLU A 141 1.43 -24.37 11.58
CA GLU A 141 2.61 -23.56 11.38
C GLU A 141 3.50 -24.48 10.54
N LYS A 142 3.69 -24.11 9.26
CA LYS A 142 4.50 -24.92 8.36
C LYS A 142 5.89 -24.94 8.97
N VAL A 143 6.19 -25.99 9.75
CA VAL A 143 7.48 -26.12 10.42
C VAL A 143 8.49 -26.13 9.29
N SER A 144 9.23 -25.02 9.17
CA SER A 144 10.25 -24.87 8.16
C SER A 144 11.16 -26.09 8.22
N PHE A 145 11.42 -26.73 7.07
CA PHE A 145 12.18 -27.98 6.99
C PHE A 145 13.49 -27.93 7.81
N PHE A 146 14.14 -26.77 7.85
CA PHE A 146 15.38 -26.50 8.60
C PHE A 146 15.25 -26.65 10.13
N ARG A 147 14.05 -26.65 10.70
CA ARG A 147 13.79 -26.88 12.14
C ARG A 147 13.42 -28.32 12.47
N THR A 148 13.28 -29.19 11.47
CA THR A 148 13.02 -30.62 11.72
C THR A 148 14.32 -31.33 12.08
N PRO A 149 14.29 -32.40 12.91
CA PRO A 149 15.48 -33.20 13.21
C PRO A 149 16.19 -33.72 11.96
N ALA A 150 15.43 -34.07 10.91
CA ALA A 150 15.97 -34.49 9.62
C ALA A 150 16.68 -33.34 8.88
N GLY A 151 16.08 -32.14 8.83
CA GLY A 151 16.71 -30.97 8.21
C GLY A 151 17.99 -30.54 8.91
N ILE A 152 18.03 -30.63 10.25
CA ILE A 152 19.24 -30.37 11.04
C ILE A 152 20.32 -31.41 10.73
N ALA A 153 19.97 -32.70 10.63
CA ALA A 153 20.92 -33.76 10.29
C ALA A 153 21.56 -33.53 8.90
N VAL A 154 20.75 -33.13 7.91
CA VAL A 154 21.25 -32.79 6.55
C VAL A 154 22.23 -31.62 6.61
N LEU A 155 21.92 -30.57 7.37
CA LEU A 155 22.82 -29.42 7.54
C LEU A 155 24.15 -29.83 8.18
N MET A 156 24.11 -30.62 9.25
CA MET A 156 25.32 -31.07 9.95
C MET A 156 26.23 -31.87 9.03
N VAL A 157 25.67 -32.83 8.26
CA VAL A 157 26.44 -33.63 7.30
C VAL A 157 27.05 -32.75 6.21
N ALA A 158 26.28 -31.81 5.66
CA ALA A 158 26.77 -30.89 4.64
C ALA A 158 27.93 -30.03 5.17
N THR A 159 27.84 -29.51 6.40
CA THR A 159 28.91 -28.74 7.03
C THR A 159 30.15 -29.59 7.26
N THR A 160 30.02 -30.83 7.75
CA THR A 160 31.17 -31.73 7.94
C THR A 160 31.86 -32.05 6.62
N LEU A 161 31.11 -32.34 5.56
CA LEU A 161 31.67 -32.60 4.23
C LEU A 161 32.36 -31.36 3.65
N ALA A 162 31.78 -30.17 3.83
CA ALA A 162 32.41 -28.93 3.41
C ALA A 162 33.74 -28.70 4.14
N LEU A 163 33.77 -28.83 5.46
CA LEU A 163 35.00 -28.70 6.26
C LEU A 163 36.05 -29.74 5.85
N TYR A 164 35.67 -31.00 5.69
CA TYR A 164 36.59 -32.05 5.23
C TYR A 164 37.13 -31.76 3.82
N GLY A 165 36.27 -31.34 2.90
CA GLY A 165 36.67 -30.95 1.54
C GLY A 165 37.66 -29.78 1.54
N THR A 166 37.41 -28.74 2.35
CA THR A 166 38.34 -27.62 2.48
C THR A 166 39.68 -28.05 3.08
N PHE A 167 39.67 -28.90 4.11
CA PHE A 167 40.89 -29.41 4.73
C PHE A 167 41.71 -30.27 3.77
N LYS A 168 41.06 -31.15 2.99
CA LYS A 168 41.73 -31.97 1.98
C LYS A 168 42.30 -31.16 0.81
N LEU A 169 41.63 -30.09 0.39
CA LEU A 169 42.16 -29.16 -0.61
C LEU A 169 43.43 -28.46 -0.08
N LEU A 170 43.41 -28.00 1.18
CA LEU A 170 44.57 -27.38 1.83
C LEU A 170 45.75 -28.36 2.02
N GLU A 171 45.50 -29.61 2.43
CA GLU A 171 46.56 -30.65 2.50
C GLU A 171 47.14 -30.95 1.11
N GLY A 172 46.30 -31.01 0.07
CA GLY A 172 46.74 -31.21 -1.31
C GLY A 172 47.61 -30.09 -1.85
N GLU A 173 47.40 -28.84 -1.42
CA GLU A 173 48.25 -27.69 -1.75
C GLU A 173 49.62 -27.77 -1.04
N GLU A 174 49.70 -28.29 0.19
CA GLU A 174 50.97 -28.47 0.90
C GLU A 174 51.84 -29.57 0.26
N GLU A 175 51.25 -30.69 -0.17
CA GLU A 175 52.01 -31.79 -0.81
C GLU A 175 52.43 -31.49 -2.25
N ALA A 176 51.73 -30.60 -2.96
CA ALA A 176 52.07 -30.17 -4.31
C ALA A 176 53.05 -28.97 -4.36
N SER A 177 53.46 -28.45 -3.20
CA SER A 177 54.41 -27.32 -3.13
C SER A 177 55.85 -27.80 -3.37
N PRO A 178 56.54 -27.32 -4.42
CA PRO A 178 57.84 -27.85 -4.85
C PRO A 178 59.03 -27.45 -3.95
N THR A 179 58.79 -26.82 -2.80
CA THR A 179 59.85 -26.30 -1.90
C THR A 179 60.31 -27.27 -0.80
N LYS A 180 59.94 -28.56 -0.87
CA LYS A 180 60.60 -29.60 -0.07
C LYS A 180 61.46 -30.52 -0.95
N LYS A 181 62.63 -30.02 -1.33
CA LYS A 181 63.90 -30.76 -1.45
C LYS A 181 65.06 -29.79 -1.38
#